data_AF-A0A6C0N8U2-F1
#
_entry.id   AF-A0A6C0N8U2-F1
#
_cell.length_a   1.000
_cell.length_b   1.000
_cell.length_c   1.000
_cell.angle_alpha   90.00
_cell.angle_beta   90.00
_cell.angle_gamma   90.00
#
_symmetry.space_group_name_H-M   'P 1'
#
loop_
_entity.id
_entity.type
_entity.pdbx_description
1 polymer ?
#
loop_
_entity_poly.entity_id
_entity_poly.type
_entity_poly.pdbx_seq_one_letter_code
_entity_poly.pdbx_strand_id
1 'polypeptide(L)' 'MNSHRLSGKGRRTGPGHTMHYRRMIIPLQPGYSIPPPRKKRT' A
#
# COMPACT_ATOMS: atom_id res chain seq x y z
N MET A 1 -9.40 -4.31 -10.63
CA MET A 1 -9.00 -4.37 -9.21
C MET A 1 -7.81 -5.30 -9.15
N ASN A 2 -6.61 -4.73 -9.04
CA ASN A 2 -5.39 -5.46 -9.37
C ASN A 2 -4.47 -5.43 -8.14
N SER A 3 -4.11 -6.61 -7.63
CA SER A 3 -3.16 -6.75 -6.53
C SER A 3 -1.83 -7.25 -7.06
N HIS A 4 -0.73 -6.52 -6.82
CA HIS A 4 0.62 -6.98 -7.14
C HIS A 4 1.51 -6.92 -5.89
N ARG A 5 2.37 -7.93 -5.72
CA ARG A 5 3.29 -7.98 -4.58
C ARG A 5 4.37 -6.92 -4.74
N LEU A 6 4.75 -6.30 -3.64
CA LEU A 6 5.94 -5.48 -3.57
C LEU A 6 7.18 -6.36 -3.63
N SER A 7 8.10 -6.08 -4.55
CA SER A 7 9.48 -6.53 -4.37
C SER A 7 10.05 -5.79 -3.16
N GLY A 8 10.37 -6.53 -2.11
CA GLY A 8 11.05 -5.98 -0.94
C GLY A 8 12.40 -5.44 -1.38
N LYS A 9 12.70 -4.18 -1.08
CA LYS A 9 14.05 -3.64 -1.26
C LYS A 9 14.97 -4.41 -0.31
N GLY A 10 15.91 -5.19 -0.85
CA GLY A 10 16.81 -6.05 -0.06
C GLY A 10 17.57 -5.23 0.98
N ARG A 11 17.22 -5.40 2.26
CA ARG A 11 17.97 -4.83 3.38
C ARG A 11 19.09 -5.80 3.74
N ARG A 12 20.33 -5.31 3.77
CA ARG A 12 21.46 -6.05 4.35
C ARG A 12 21.45 -5.90 5.87
N THR A 13 21.55 -7.06 6.52
CA THR A 13 21.78 -7.37 7.95
C THR A 13 20.53 -7.56 8.82
N GLY A 14 20.21 -8.84 9.07
CA GLY A 14 19.32 -9.34 10.13
C GLY A 14 18.18 -10.24 9.62
N PRO A 15 17.82 -11.34 10.32
CA PRO A 15 16.67 -12.21 9.99
C PRO A 15 15.35 -11.50 10.32
N GLY A 16 15.10 -10.35 9.68
CA GLY A 16 13.90 -9.54 9.85
C GLY A 16 12.91 -9.84 8.75
N HIS A 17 11.74 -10.36 9.12
CA HIS A 17 10.64 -10.62 8.20
C HIS A 17 10.30 -9.32 7.43
N THR A 18 10.42 -9.35 6.10
CA THR A 18 10.00 -8.21 5.26
C THR A 18 8.50 -8.06 5.42
N MET A 19 8.02 -6.90 5.89
CA MET A 19 6.59 -6.68 5.98
C MET A 19 5.94 -6.81 4.59
N HIS A 20 5.16 -7.87 4.42
CA HIS A 20 4.51 -8.22 3.16
C HIS A 20 3.29 -7.33 2.89
N TYR A 21 3.51 -6.05 2.64
CA TYR A 21 2.46 -5.15 2.19
C TYR A 21 2.04 -5.48 0.75
N ARG A 22 0.74 -5.56 0.49
CA ARG A 22 0.17 -5.72 -0.86
C ARG A 22 -0.15 -4.35 -1.44
N ARG A 23 0.19 -4.10 -2.71
CA ARG A 23 -0.30 -2.92 -3.44
C ARG A 23 -1.63 -3.25 -4.08
N MET A 24 -2.64 -2.39 -3.94
CA MET A 24 -3.86 -2.44 -4.75
C MET A 24 -3.93 -1.18 -5.62
N ILE A 25 -4.03 -1.36 -6.94
CA ILE A 25 -4.28 -0.28 -7.89
C ILE A 25 -5.77 -0.29 -8.22
N ILE A 26 -6.45 0.81 -7.87
CA ILE A 26 -7.89 0.98 -8.07
C ILE A 26 -8.06 2.04 -9.18
N PRO A 27 -8.52 1.67 -10.38
CA PRO A 27 -8.87 2.65 -11.39
C PRO A 27 -10.12 3.42 -10.93
N LEU A 28 -10.10 4.73 -11.09
CA LEU A 28 -11.24 5.59 -10.83
C LEU A 28 -11.88 5.97 -12.16
N GLN A 29 -13.21 5.98 -12.19
CA GLN A 29 -13.91 6.61 -13.30
C GLN A 29 -13.69 8.13 -13.24
N PRO A 30 -13.73 8.82 -14.39
CA PRO A 30 -13.68 10.29 -14.41
C PRO A 30 -14.78 10.86 -13.50
N GLY A 31 -14.42 11.84 -12.66
CA GLY A 31 -15.34 12.46 -11.69
C GLY A 31 -15.31 11.87 -10.27
N TYR A 32 -14.49 10.85 -10.01
CA TYR A 32 -14.29 10.31 -8.65
C TYR A 32 -12.95 10.77 -8.04
N SER A 33 -12.97 11.08 -6.74
CA SER A 33 -11.79 11.46 -5.95
C SER A 33 -11.69 10.62 -4.68
N ILE A 34 -10.47 10.32 -4.23
CA ILE A 34 -10.22 9.59 -2.99
C ILE A 34 -10.32 10.58 -1.81
N PRO A 35 -11.27 10.42 -0.88
CA PRO A 35 -11.36 11.30 0.27
C PRO A 35 -10.13 11.13 1.18
N PRO A 36 -9.69 12.21 1.86
CA PRO A 36 -8.54 12.13 2.76
C PRO A 36 -8.83 11.15 3.92
N PRO A 37 -7.81 10.44 4.42
CA PRO A 37 -7.98 9.53 5.53
C PRO A 37 -8.49 10.29 6.77
N ARG A 38 -9.51 9.73 7.43
CA ARG A 38 -10.07 10.32 8.65
C ARG A 38 -8.99 10.37 9.72
N LYS A 39 -8.70 11.56 10.26
CA LYS A 39 -7.91 11.70 11.49
C LYS A 39 -8.75 11.16 12.64
N LYS A 40 -8.21 10.24 13.45
CA LYS A 40 -8.85 9.78 14.68
C LYS A 40 -9.02 11.00 15.61
N ARG A 41 -10.25 11.34 16.03
CA ARG A 41 -10.43 12.29 17.14
C ARG A 41 -9.90 11.59 18.39
N THR A 42 -8.89 12.20 19.00
CA THR A 42 -8.34 11.81 20.30
C THR A 42 -9.42 11.84 21.37
#